data_AF-A0AB34LH91-F1
#
_entry.id   AF-A0AB34LH91-F1
#
_cell.length_a   1.000
_cell.length_b   1.000
_cell.length_c   1.000
_cell.angle_alpha   90.00
_cell.angle_beta   90.00
_cell.angle_gamma   90.00
#
_symmetry.space_group_name_H-M   'P 1'
#
loop_
_entity.id
_entity.type
_entity.pdbx_description
1 polymer ?
#
loop_
_entity_poly.entity_id
_entity_poly.type
_entity_poly.pdbx_seq_one_letter_code
_entity_poly.pdbx_strand_id
1 'polypeptide(L)'
;MKRILRMAGLPDDRDNENLEFLALRKYTPEQRIRIVEQAIYNTPDIGLVIIDGIRDMVYDINSPGESTRIISKLMQWTDDRQIHIHTILHQNKGDENARGHIGTELNNKAETVLLVEKDKSNGDISNVSAMHIRAMDFEPFAFRINDSALPELIEGYKTESRKPGRPEEEKFDPYRHITEQQHRIALEAVFGLKKEYGYKELEDALIKSYTSIGVKLNHQKAVPLITMLRNKRMIVQENGRKYTFMPDFHY
;
A
#
# COMPACT_ATOMS: atom_id res chain seq x y z
N MET A 1 -21.23 -9.34 -17.09
CA MET A 1 -22.14 -10.49 -17.08
C MET A 1 -21.59 -11.65 -17.92
N LYS A 2 -21.63 -11.59 -19.26
CA LYS A 2 -21.21 -12.72 -20.14
C LYS A 2 -19.89 -13.40 -19.78
N ARG A 3 -18.85 -12.63 -19.43
CA ARG A 3 -17.54 -13.16 -19.03
C ARG A 3 -17.61 -14.07 -17.79
N ILE A 4 -18.35 -13.66 -16.74
CA ILE A 4 -18.49 -14.43 -15.50
C ILE A 4 -19.23 -15.74 -15.77
N LEU A 5 -20.31 -15.66 -16.56
CA LEU A 5 -21.09 -16.83 -16.97
C LEU A 5 -20.23 -17.84 -17.74
N ARG A 6 -19.44 -17.36 -18.73
CA ARG A 6 -18.49 -18.21 -19.47
C ARG A 6 -17.45 -18.87 -18.56
N MET A 7 -16.88 -18.13 -17.61
CA MET A 7 -15.92 -18.68 -16.66
C MET A 7 -16.53 -19.77 -15.77
N ALA A 8 -17.81 -19.64 -15.43
CA ALA A 8 -18.55 -20.62 -14.66
C ALA A 8 -19.09 -21.79 -15.52
N GLY A 9 -18.84 -21.81 -16.84
CA GLY A 9 -19.42 -22.80 -17.75
C GLY A 9 -20.94 -22.66 -17.91
N LEU A 10 -21.50 -21.50 -17.59
CA LEU A 10 -22.92 -21.20 -17.66
C LEU A 10 -23.30 -20.56 -19.01
N PRO A 11 -24.55 -20.76 -19.48
CA PRO A 11 -25.06 -20.08 -20.67
C PRO A 11 -24.98 -18.56 -20.52
N ASP A 12 -24.51 -17.85 -21.56
CA ASP A 12 -24.34 -16.39 -21.57
C ASP A 12 -25.36 -15.66 -22.45
N ASP A 13 -26.38 -16.39 -22.90
CA ASP A 13 -27.53 -15.97 -23.70
C ASP A 13 -28.81 -15.79 -22.86
N ARG A 14 -28.77 -16.15 -21.57
CA ARG A 14 -29.87 -16.01 -20.60
C ARG A 14 -29.35 -15.63 -19.22
N ASP A 15 -30.23 -15.09 -18.39
CA ASP A 15 -29.93 -14.82 -16.99
C ASP A 15 -29.88 -16.14 -16.19
N ASN A 16 -29.08 -16.16 -15.13
CA ASN A 16 -28.98 -17.28 -14.22
C ASN A 16 -29.77 -16.98 -12.94
N GLU A 17 -30.67 -17.87 -12.55
CA GLU A 17 -31.53 -17.70 -11.37
C GLU A 17 -30.76 -17.60 -10.04
N ASN A 18 -29.54 -18.13 -9.99
CA ASN A 18 -28.66 -18.11 -8.81
C ASN A 18 -27.65 -16.94 -8.85
N LEU A 19 -27.76 -16.02 -9.82
CA LEU A 19 -26.89 -14.86 -9.95
C LEU A 19 -27.71 -13.59 -10.19
N GLU A 20 -27.83 -12.76 -9.15
CA GLU A 20 -28.43 -11.45 -9.26
C GLU A 20 -27.37 -10.35 -9.40
N PHE A 21 -27.61 -9.38 -10.29
CA PHE A 21 -26.70 -8.26 -10.53
C PHE A 21 -27.39 -6.92 -10.30
N LEU A 22 -26.83 -6.10 -9.40
CA LEU A 22 -27.35 -4.78 -9.06
C LEU A 22 -26.42 -3.67 -9.57
N ALA A 23 -26.89 -2.88 -10.52
CA ALA A 23 -26.16 -1.73 -11.06
C ALA A 23 -26.43 -0.46 -10.23
N LEU A 24 -25.57 -0.20 -9.24
CA LEU A 24 -25.84 0.82 -8.21
C LEU A 24 -25.21 2.21 -8.47
N ARG A 25 -24.54 2.41 -9.61
CA ARG A 25 -23.75 3.62 -9.88
C ARG A 25 -24.56 4.93 -9.84
N LYS A 26 -25.84 4.89 -10.22
CA LYS A 26 -26.73 6.06 -10.26
C LYS A 26 -27.21 6.57 -8.89
N TYR A 27 -26.99 5.80 -7.83
CA TYR A 27 -27.48 6.10 -6.49
C TYR A 27 -26.42 6.77 -5.62
N THR A 28 -26.84 7.48 -4.57
CA THR A 28 -25.94 8.02 -3.55
C THR A 28 -25.36 6.90 -2.67
N PRO A 29 -24.21 7.10 -1.99
CA PRO A 29 -23.69 6.18 -0.98
C PRO A 29 -24.74 5.60 -0.02
N GLU A 30 -25.58 6.45 0.58
CA GLU A 30 -26.63 6.01 1.50
C GLU A 30 -27.66 5.11 0.82
N GLN A 31 -28.08 5.48 -0.39
CA GLN A 31 -29.03 4.69 -1.18
C GLN A 31 -28.42 3.35 -1.60
N ARG A 32 -27.13 3.31 -1.97
CA ARG A 32 -26.41 2.07 -2.31
C ARG A 32 -26.40 1.11 -1.12
N ILE A 33 -26.03 1.60 0.06
CA ILE A 33 -26.04 0.81 1.30
C ILE A 33 -27.44 0.26 1.57
N ARG A 34 -28.48 1.11 1.44
CA ARG A 34 -29.86 0.67 1.70
C ARG A 34 -30.35 -0.36 0.68
N ILE A 35 -30.02 -0.21 -0.60
CA ILE A 35 -30.38 -1.17 -1.64
C ILE A 35 -29.69 -2.52 -1.39
N VAL A 36 -28.39 -2.51 -1.07
CA VAL A 36 -27.65 -3.74 -0.72
C VAL A 36 -28.24 -4.40 0.52
N GLU A 37 -28.54 -3.63 1.56
CA GLU A 37 -29.21 -4.13 2.76
C GLU A 37 -30.55 -4.80 2.39
N GLN A 38 -31.41 -4.13 1.62
CA GLN A 38 -32.69 -4.71 1.21
C GLN A 38 -32.51 -5.99 0.37
N ALA A 39 -31.53 -6.04 -0.54
CA ALA A 39 -31.25 -7.24 -1.31
C ALA A 39 -30.81 -8.41 -0.40
N ILE A 40 -29.92 -8.13 0.56
CA ILE A 40 -29.46 -9.13 1.53
C ILE A 40 -30.60 -9.67 2.39
N TYR A 41 -31.48 -8.80 2.90
CA TYR A 41 -32.53 -9.24 3.81
C TYR A 41 -33.74 -9.88 3.12
N ASN A 42 -34.01 -9.53 1.86
CA ASN A 42 -35.22 -10.01 1.17
C ASN A 42 -34.98 -11.11 0.14
N THR A 43 -33.73 -11.44 -0.16
CA THR A 43 -33.42 -12.58 -1.03
C THR A 43 -33.17 -13.81 -0.15
N PRO A 44 -33.93 -14.90 -0.33
CA PRO A 44 -33.68 -16.15 0.39
C PRO A 44 -32.38 -16.80 -0.08
N ASP A 45 -31.76 -17.61 0.79
CA ASP A 45 -30.66 -18.53 0.45
C ASP A 45 -29.42 -17.89 -0.23
N ILE A 46 -29.15 -16.61 0.04
CA ILE A 46 -27.88 -15.99 -0.37
C ILE A 46 -26.71 -16.69 0.34
N GLY A 47 -25.76 -17.23 -0.42
CA GLY A 47 -24.48 -17.69 0.11
C GLY A 47 -23.34 -16.67 -0.01
N LEU A 48 -23.38 -15.81 -1.03
CA LEU A 48 -22.28 -14.91 -1.40
C LEU A 48 -22.78 -13.56 -1.87
N VAL A 49 -22.18 -12.48 -1.36
CA VAL A 49 -22.37 -11.11 -1.85
C VAL A 49 -21.03 -10.55 -2.29
N ILE A 50 -20.96 -10.06 -3.53
CA ILE A 50 -19.77 -9.38 -4.07
C ILE A 50 -20.06 -7.89 -4.20
N ILE A 51 -19.27 -7.07 -3.51
CA ILE A 51 -19.33 -5.62 -3.57
C ILE A 51 -18.12 -5.11 -4.37
N ASP A 52 -18.34 -4.88 -5.67
CA ASP A 52 -17.35 -4.30 -6.57
C ASP A 52 -17.29 -2.78 -6.41
N GLY A 53 -16.36 -2.32 -5.56
CA GLY A 53 -16.18 -0.89 -5.27
C GLY A 53 -16.75 -0.48 -3.92
N ILE A 54 -16.20 -0.99 -2.81
CA ILE A 54 -16.62 -0.60 -1.45
C ILE A 54 -16.44 0.90 -1.18
N ARG A 55 -15.48 1.53 -1.86
CA ARG A 55 -15.29 2.99 -1.86
C ARG A 55 -16.55 3.76 -2.25
N ASP A 56 -17.38 3.21 -3.13
CA ASP A 56 -18.56 3.90 -3.62
C ASP A 56 -19.71 3.90 -2.58
N MET A 57 -19.54 3.22 -1.44
CA MET A 57 -20.47 3.24 -0.31
C MET A 57 -20.21 4.39 0.67
N VAL A 58 -19.19 5.22 0.43
CA VAL A 58 -18.83 6.36 1.28
C VAL A 58 -18.58 7.60 0.41
N TYR A 59 -18.77 8.81 0.96
CA TYR A 59 -18.39 10.04 0.25
C TYR A 59 -16.90 10.32 0.41
N ASP A 60 -16.40 10.19 1.64
CA ASP A 60 -15.00 10.41 1.97
C ASP A 60 -14.35 9.13 2.48
N ILE A 61 -13.45 8.59 1.66
CA ILE A 61 -12.67 7.39 1.97
C ILE A 61 -11.72 7.58 3.16
N ASN A 62 -11.44 8.83 3.53
CA ASN A 62 -10.62 9.18 4.68
C ASN A 62 -11.46 9.57 5.91
N SER A 63 -12.78 9.48 5.85
CA SER A 63 -13.62 9.70 7.03
C SER A 63 -13.60 8.46 7.94
N PRO A 64 -13.05 8.54 9.17
CA PRO A 64 -13.08 7.41 10.09
C PRO A 64 -14.52 7.02 10.45
N GLY A 65 -15.41 8.00 10.59
CA GLY A 65 -16.81 7.75 10.93
C GLY A 65 -17.56 6.99 9.83
N GLU A 66 -17.39 7.38 8.56
CA GLU A 66 -18.01 6.65 7.44
C GLU A 66 -17.42 5.24 7.30
N SER A 67 -16.10 5.12 7.47
CA SER A 67 -15.39 3.84 7.42
C SER A 67 -15.89 2.89 8.51
N THR A 68 -15.93 3.32 9.76
CA THR A 68 -16.46 2.49 10.86
C THR A 68 -17.90 2.10 10.60
N ARG A 69 -18.75 3.03 10.13
CA ARG A 69 -20.16 2.76 9.85
C ARG A 69 -20.34 1.66 8.80
N ILE A 70 -19.63 1.73 7.67
CA ILE A 70 -19.78 0.72 6.62
C ILE A 70 -19.23 -0.63 7.05
N ILE A 71 -18.11 -0.65 7.77
CA ILE A 71 -17.51 -1.89 8.27
C ILE A 71 -18.42 -2.56 9.30
N SER A 72 -19.00 -1.81 10.23
CA SER A 72 -20.00 -2.34 11.16
C SER A 72 -21.22 -2.90 10.44
N LYS A 73 -21.65 -2.29 9.33
CA LYS A 73 -22.74 -2.82 8.50
C LYS A 73 -22.37 -4.13 7.82
N LEU A 74 -21.18 -4.24 7.24
CA LEU A 74 -20.70 -5.50 6.65
C LEU A 74 -20.67 -6.62 7.69
N MET A 75 -20.10 -6.36 8.88
CA MET A 75 -20.07 -7.34 9.97
C MET A 75 -21.48 -7.73 10.44
N GLN A 76 -22.38 -6.76 10.58
CA GLN A 76 -23.78 -7.00 10.92
C GLN A 76 -24.43 -7.93 9.88
N TRP A 77 -24.28 -7.62 8.59
CA TRP A 77 -24.91 -8.42 7.53
C TRP A 77 -24.35 -9.85 7.48
N THR A 78 -23.04 -10.04 7.64
CA THR A 78 -22.44 -11.38 7.70
C THR A 78 -22.95 -12.18 8.89
N ASP A 79 -23.15 -11.55 10.05
CA ASP A 79 -23.61 -12.22 11.27
C ASP A 79 -25.12 -12.51 11.22
N ASP A 80 -25.94 -11.52 10.86
CA ASP A 80 -27.40 -11.67 10.82
C ASP A 80 -27.85 -12.71 9.78
N ARG A 81 -27.11 -12.84 8.67
CA ARG A 81 -27.50 -13.66 7.52
C ARG A 81 -26.60 -14.86 7.26
N GLN A 82 -25.50 -15.00 8.00
CA GLN A 82 -24.54 -16.09 7.84
C GLN A 82 -24.06 -16.22 6.39
N ILE A 83 -23.69 -15.09 5.78
CA ILE A 83 -23.28 -14.97 4.37
C ILE A 83 -21.79 -14.63 4.25
N HIS A 84 -21.18 -15.01 3.13
CA HIS A 84 -19.86 -14.51 2.77
C HIS A 84 -19.98 -13.17 2.02
N ILE A 85 -19.22 -12.17 2.45
CA ILE A 85 -19.09 -10.89 1.72
C ILE A 85 -17.66 -10.75 1.18
N HIS A 86 -17.55 -10.59 -0.14
CA HIS A 86 -16.31 -10.25 -0.82
C HIS A 86 -16.37 -8.80 -1.29
N THR A 87 -15.37 -7.99 -0.97
CA THR A 87 -15.33 -6.58 -1.40
C THR A 87 -14.07 -6.27 -2.19
N ILE A 88 -14.19 -5.37 -3.17
CA ILE A 88 -13.06 -4.92 -3.99
C ILE A 88 -12.72 -3.46 -3.64
N LEU A 89 -11.43 -3.21 -3.38
CA LEU A 89 -10.87 -1.89 -3.15
C LEU A 89 -9.63 -1.69 -4.01
N HIS A 90 -9.64 -0.64 -4.85
CA HIS A 90 -8.46 -0.25 -5.62
C HIS A 90 -7.44 0.46 -4.74
N GLN A 91 -6.17 0.09 -4.87
CA GLN A 91 -5.03 0.78 -4.26
C GLN A 91 -4.82 2.20 -4.85
N ASN A 92 -4.12 3.04 -4.10
CA ASN A 92 -3.71 4.35 -4.59
C ASN A 92 -2.56 4.22 -5.61
N LYS A 93 -2.49 5.13 -6.58
CA LYS A 93 -1.36 5.19 -7.52
C LYS A 93 -0.09 5.57 -6.73
N GLY A 94 0.79 4.60 -6.48
CA GLY A 94 2.12 4.82 -5.91
C GLY A 94 2.32 4.39 -4.45
N ASP A 95 1.35 3.72 -3.83
CA ASP A 95 1.50 3.12 -2.50
C ASP A 95 0.81 1.75 -2.47
N GLU A 96 1.48 0.76 -1.88
CA GLU A 96 0.98 -0.62 -1.70
C GLU A 96 -0.05 -0.71 -0.55
N ASN A 97 -0.24 0.38 0.19
CA ASN A 97 -1.20 0.44 1.28
C ASN A 97 -2.67 0.45 0.80
N ALA A 98 -3.54 -0.19 1.59
CA ALA A 98 -4.97 -0.12 1.38
C ALA A 98 -5.47 1.34 1.47
N ARG A 99 -6.44 1.68 0.60
CA ARG A 99 -6.78 3.07 0.33
C ARG A 99 -7.61 3.71 1.44
N GLY A 100 -7.07 4.76 2.07
CA GLY A 100 -7.76 5.60 3.06
C GLY A 100 -8.12 4.86 4.35
N HIS A 101 -8.94 5.50 5.19
CA HIS A 101 -9.38 4.90 6.46
C HIS A 101 -10.18 3.61 6.23
N ILE A 102 -10.99 3.56 5.17
CA ILE A 102 -11.76 2.34 4.85
C ILE A 102 -10.84 1.15 4.55
N GLY A 103 -9.73 1.38 3.84
CA GLY A 103 -8.80 0.32 3.48
C GLY A 103 -8.10 -0.24 4.71
N THR A 104 -7.67 0.63 5.63
CA THR A 104 -7.09 0.21 6.90
C THR A 104 -8.08 -0.59 7.74
N GLU A 105 -9.33 -0.12 7.88
CA GLU A 105 -10.34 -0.83 8.67
C GLU A 105 -10.72 -2.18 8.03
N LEU A 106 -10.84 -2.25 6.70
CA LEU A 106 -11.06 -3.52 5.99
C LEU A 106 -9.92 -4.50 6.26
N ASN A 107 -8.67 -4.08 6.11
CA ASN A 107 -7.52 -4.93 6.37
C ASN A 107 -7.50 -5.47 7.81
N ASN A 108 -7.92 -4.64 8.77
CA ASN A 108 -7.95 -5.03 10.17
C ASN A 108 -9.09 -6.01 10.50
N LYS A 109 -10.22 -5.94 9.80
CA LYS A 109 -11.44 -6.70 10.12
C LYS A 109 -11.67 -7.92 9.24
N ALA A 110 -11.22 -7.89 7.99
CA ALA A 110 -11.37 -8.98 7.05
C ALA A 110 -10.67 -10.25 7.54
N GLU A 111 -11.27 -11.39 7.20
CA GLU A 111 -10.68 -12.70 7.45
C GLU A 111 -9.52 -12.98 6.49
N THR A 112 -9.70 -12.60 5.22
CA THR A 112 -8.72 -12.77 4.14
C THR A 112 -8.64 -11.49 3.32
N VAL A 113 -7.40 -11.03 3.07
CA VAL A 113 -7.07 -9.88 2.23
C VAL A 113 -6.12 -10.36 1.14
N LEU A 114 -6.60 -10.31 -0.10
CA LEU A 114 -5.81 -10.67 -1.28
C LEU A 114 -5.26 -9.41 -1.94
N LEU A 115 -4.00 -9.45 -2.32
CA LEU A 115 -3.34 -8.44 -3.12
C LEU A 115 -3.25 -8.92 -4.57
N VAL A 116 -3.69 -8.08 -5.50
CA VAL A 116 -3.58 -8.33 -6.94
C VAL A 116 -2.80 -7.18 -7.56
N GLU A 117 -1.61 -7.47 -8.09
CA GLU A 117 -0.72 -6.49 -8.69
C GLU A 117 -0.28 -6.92 -10.09
N LYS A 118 -0.12 -5.96 -11.00
CA LYS A 118 0.54 -6.25 -12.28
C LYS A 118 2.02 -6.51 -12.05
N ASP A 119 2.56 -7.46 -12.79
CA ASP A 119 4.00 -7.71 -12.77
C ASP A 119 4.77 -6.51 -13.31
N LYS A 120 5.90 -6.17 -12.65
CA LYS A 120 6.72 -5.01 -12.99
C LYS A 120 7.48 -5.18 -14.31
N SER A 121 7.80 -6.42 -14.66
CA SER A 121 8.50 -6.78 -15.89
C SER A 121 7.53 -7.07 -17.04
N ASN A 122 6.32 -7.55 -16.73
CA ASN A 122 5.29 -7.85 -17.74
C ASN A 122 3.88 -7.40 -17.30
N GLY A 123 3.42 -6.28 -17.85
CA GLY A 123 2.11 -5.70 -17.51
C GLY A 123 0.88 -6.54 -17.92
N ASP A 124 1.06 -7.63 -18.65
CA ASP A 124 0.00 -8.59 -19.01
C ASP A 124 -0.19 -9.66 -17.93
N ILE A 125 0.77 -9.81 -17.03
CA ILE A 125 0.73 -10.75 -15.91
C ILE A 125 0.25 -10.03 -14.66
N SER A 126 -0.64 -10.68 -13.93
CA SER A 126 -1.12 -10.25 -12.61
C SER A 126 -0.75 -11.30 -11.57
N ASN A 127 -0.05 -10.86 -10.52
CA ASN A 127 0.33 -11.66 -9.36
C ASN A 127 -0.76 -11.55 -8.29
N VAL A 128 -1.10 -12.67 -7.66
CA VAL A 128 -2.06 -12.77 -6.56
C VAL A 128 -1.35 -13.35 -5.35
N SER A 129 -1.41 -12.65 -4.23
CA SER A 129 -0.81 -13.08 -2.96
C SER A 129 -1.70 -12.73 -1.78
N ALA A 130 -1.57 -13.46 -0.66
CA ALA A 130 -2.18 -13.07 0.60
C ALA A 130 -1.44 -11.86 1.20
N MET A 131 -2.16 -10.78 1.50
CA MET A 131 -1.64 -9.70 2.34
C MET A 131 -1.88 -10.02 3.82
N HIS A 132 -3.04 -10.57 4.13
CA HIS A 132 -3.41 -11.04 5.46
C HIS A 132 -4.38 -12.21 5.32
N ILE A 133 -4.13 -13.31 6.01
CA ILE A 133 -5.05 -14.43 6.12
C ILE A 133 -5.01 -14.93 7.56
N ARG A 134 -6.19 -15.09 8.18
CA ARG A 134 -6.28 -15.59 9.56
C ARG A 134 -6.25 -17.10 9.63
N ALA A 135 -6.65 -17.77 8.56
CA ALA A 135 -6.71 -19.21 8.43
C ALA A 135 -5.50 -19.76 7.65
N MET A 136 -5.67 -20.89 6.98
CA MET A 136 -4.62 -21.53 6.18
C MET A 136 -4.24 -20.62 4.99
N ASP A 137 -2.95 -20.30 4.88
CA ASP A 137 -2.39 -19.52 3.77
C ASP A 137 -2.35 -20.33 2.46
N PHE A 138 -2.21 -19.66 1.33
CA PHE A 138 -2.10 -20.28 0.01
C PHE A 138 -0.83 -19.81 -0.71
N GLU A 139 -0.27 -20.69 -1.54
CA GLU A 139 0.87 -20.33 -2.38
C GLU A 139 0.46 -19.24 -3.38
N PRO A 140 1.19 -18.11 -3.44
CA PRO A 140 0.90 -17.07 -4.41
C PRO A 140 0.93 -17.61 -5.83
N PHE A 141 0.06 -17.07 -6.69
CA PHE A 141 -0.08 -17.51 -8.07
C PHE A 141 -0.19 -16.32 -9.02
N ALA A 142 0.00 -16.58 -10.30
CA ALA A 142 -0.12 -15.56 -11.34
C ALA A 142 -1.12 -15.97 -12.41
N PHE A 143 -1.78 -14.98 -13.00
CA PHE A 143 -2.66 -15.17 -14.14
C PHE A 143 -2.47 -14.04 -15.16
N ARG A 144 -2.86 -14.30 -16.41
CA ARG A 144 -2.97 -13.26 -17.46
C ARG A 144 -4.36 -13.28 -18.08
N ILE A 145 -4.69 -12.23 -18.83
CA ILE A 145 -5.92 -12.20 -19.63
C ILE A 145 -5.57 -12.62 -21.06
N ASN A 146 -6.20 -13.69 -21.54
CA ASN A 146 -5.98 -14.19 -22.89
C ASN A 146 -6.78 -13.43 -23.95
N ASP A 147 -6.60 -13.81 -25.22
CA ASP A 147 -7.25 -13.17 -26.38
C ASP A 147 -8.78 -13.29 -26.35
N SER A 148 -9.32 -14.25 -25.60
CA SER A 148 -10.77 -14.39 -25.37
C SER A 148 -11.29 -13.55 -24.19
N ALA A 149 -10.45 -12.67 -23.65
CA ALA A 149 -10.70 -11.86 -22.46
C ALA A 149 -11.01 -12.70 -21.20
N LEU A 150 -10.48 -13.92 -21.10
CA LEU A 150 -10.62 -14.80 -19.93
C LEU A 150 -9.31 -14.85 -19.14
N PRO A 151 -9.37 -14.97 -17.80
CA PRO A 151 -8.17 -15.17 -17.00
C PRO A 151 -7.64 -16.61 -17.18
N GLU A 152 -6.34 -16.76 -17.35
CA GLU A 152 -5.65 -18.06 -17.39
C GLU A 152 -4.45 -18.07 -16.45
N LEU A 153 -4.30 -19.16 -15.69
CA LEU A 153 -3.20 -19.34 -14.76
C LEU A 153 -1.88 -19.52 -15.50
N ILE A 154 -0.81 -18.97 -14.95
CA ILE A 154 0.55 -19.16 -15.46
C ILE A 154 1.25 -20.18 -14.58
N GLU A 155 1.33 -21.43 -15.05
CA GLU A 155 2.02 -22.50 -14.33
C GLU A 155 3.53 -22.24 -14.23
N GLY A 156 4.12 -22.56 -13.08
CA GLY A 156 5.56 -22.41 -12.84
C GLY A 156 6.05 -20.96 -12.68
N TYR A 157 5.14 -19.97 -12.68
CA TYR A 157 5.50 -18.58 -12.42
C TYR A 157 5.98 -18.41 -10.98
N LYS A 158 7.25 -18.07 -10.80
CA LYS A 158 7.79 -17.71 -9.48
C LYS A 158 7.39 -16.28 -9.18
N THR A 159 6.23 -16.11 -8.54
CA THR A 159 5.90 -14.85 -7.89
C THR A 159 6.99 -14.52 -6.88
N GLU A 160 7.57 -13.31 -6.94
CA GLU A 160 8.43 -12.83 -5.86
C GLU A 160 7.57 -12.79 -4.59
N SER A 161 7.75 -13.77 -3.70
CA SER A 161 7.03 -13.83 -2.44
C SER A 161 7.38 -12.59 -1.62
N ARG A 162 6.49 -11.60 -1.57
CA ARG A 162 6.56 -10.58 -0.52
C ARG A 162 6.21 -11.28 0.78
N LYS A 163 7.20 -11.41 1.67
CA LYS A 163 6.97 -11.96 3.01
C LYS A 163 5.83 -11.15 3.68
N PRO A 164 4.87 -11.79 4.36
CA PRO A 164 3.84 -11.07 5.10
C PRO A 164 4.49 -10.22 6.19
N GLY A 165 4.23 -8.91 6.14
CA GLY A 165 4.87 -7.91 6.99
C GLY A 165 5.29 -6.70 6.17
N ARG A 166 5.23 -5.51 6.78
CA ARG A 166 5.79 -4.27 6.23
C ARG A 166 7.18 -4.59 5.67
N PRO A 167 7.55 -4.18 4.45
CA PRO A 167 8.91 -4.36 3.99
C PRO A 167 9.82 -3.86 5.11
N GLU A 168 10.77 -4.70 5.54
CA GLU A 168 11.91 -4.21 6.29
C GLU A 168 12.62 -3.26 5.31
N GLU A 169 12.16 -2.02 5.21
CA GLU A 169 13.04 -0.94 4.80
C GLU A 169 14.22 -1.07 5.75
N GLU A 170 15.35 -1.51 5.21
CA GLU A 170 16.59 -1.58 5.97
C GLU A 170 16.72 -0.23 6.68
N LYS A 171 16.71 -0.27 8.03
CA LYS A 171 16.74 0.95 8.82
C LYS A 171 17.92 1.77 8.31
N PHE A 172 17.65 3.03 7.94
CA PHE A 172 18.68 3.90 7.39
C PHE A 172 19.87 3.96 8.35
N ASP A 173 20.96 3.33 7.92
CA ASP A 173 22.24 3.29 8.61
C ASP A 173 23.25 4.12 7.81
N PRO A 174 23.64 5.32 8.27
CA PRO A 174 24.59 6.16 7.56
C PRO A 174 25.98 5.53 7.43
N TYR A 175 26.34 4.52 8.24
CA TYR A 175 27.61 3.79 8.13
C TYR A 175 27.63 2.80 6.95
N ARG A 176 26.46 2.41 6.42
CA ARG A 176 26.34 1.44 5.32
C ARG A 176 25.84 2.07 4.04
N HIS A 177 24.90 3.01 4.16
CA HIS A 177 24.13 3.52 3.03
C HIS A 177 24.75 4.73 2.34
N ILE A 178 25.81 5.31 2.91
CA ILE A 178 26.48 6.48 2.34
C ILE A 178 27.98 6.23 2.34
N THR A 179 28.59 6.39 1.17
CA THR A 179 30.03 6.19 0.98
C THR A 179 30.83 7.37 1.52
N GLU A 180 32.09 7.15 1.87
CA GLU A 180 33.04 8.23 2.23
C GLU A 180 33.06 9.35 1.19
N GLN A 181 33.10 8.99 -0.10
CA GLN A 181 33.13 9.96 -1.20
C GLN A 181 31.89 10.85 -1.21
N GLN A 182 30.71 10.28 -0.97
CA GLN A 182 29.48 11.06 -0.86
C GLN A 182 29.51 12.01 0.35
N HIS A 183 30.08 11.57 1.48
CA HIS A 183 30.29 12.45 2.63
C HIS A 183 31.21 13.62 2.30
N ARG A 184 32.36 13.38 1.66
CA ARG A 184 33.31 14.45 1.27
C ARG A 184 32.63 15.48 0.37
N ILE A 185 32.03 15.03 -0.74
CA ILE A 185 31.39 15.94 -1.70
C ILE A 185 30.29 16.76 -1.03
N ALA A 186 29.42 16.11 -0.24
CA ALA A 186 28.30 16.81 0.39
C ALA A 186 28.74 17.81 1.46
N LEU A 187 29.75 17.45 2.28
CA LEU A 187 30.26 18.32 3.34
C LEU A 187 31.07 19.47 2.78
N GLU A 188 31.91 19.26 1.76
CA GLU A 188 32.62 20.33 1.06
C GLU A 188 31.65 21.33 0.43
N ALA A 189 30.56 20.84 -0.19
CA ALA A 189 29.54 21.70 -0.76
C ALA A 189 28.79 22.53 0.30
N VAL A 190 28.47 21.93 1.46
CA VAL A 190 27.81 22.65 2.56
C VAL A 190 28.76 23.68 3.17
N PHE A 191 29.94 23.25 3.62
CA PHE A 191 30.87 24.12 4.35
C PHE A 191 31.67 25.07 3.47
N GLY A 192 31.67 24.87 2.15
CA GLY A 192 32.14 25.83 1.17
C GLY A 192 31.24 27.07 1.05
N LEU A 193 29.94 26.95 1.36
CA LEU A 193 29.00 28.08 1.36
C LEU A 193 29.05 28.88 2.67
N LYS A 194 29.27 28.20 3.80
CA LYS A 194 29.35 28.83 5.12
C LYS A 194 30.26 28.01 6.03
N LYS A 195 31.12 28.70 6.78
CA LYS A 195 32.14 28.05 7.63
C LYS A 195 31.56 27.33 8.85
N GLU A 196 30.39 27.75 9.33
CA GLU A 196 29.78 27.24 10.56
C GLU A 196 28.25 27.30 10.52
N TYR A 197 27.60 26.29 11.11
CA TYR A 197 26.15 26.14 11.09
C TYR A 197 25.58 25.89 12.49
N GLY A 198 24.38 26.41 12.77
CA GLY A 198 23.55 25.92 13.88
C GLY A 198 22.91 24.56 13.53
N TYR A 199 22.41 23.81 14.51
CA TYR A 199 21.88 22.45 14.27
C TYR A 199 20.82 22.40 13.17
N LYS A 200 19.78 23.25 13.26
CA LYS A 200 18.66 23.22 12.32
C LYS A 200 19.09 23.63 10.91
N GLU A 201 19.93 24.65 10.83
CA GLU A 201 20.49 25.14 9.56
C GLU A 201 21.40 24.09 8.90
N LEU A 202 22.21 23.40 9.71
CA LEU A 202 23.05 22.29 9.25
C LEU A 202 22.19 21.14 8.72
N GLU A 203 21.16 20.75 9.46
CA GLU A 203 20.23 19.68 9.07
C GLU A 203 19.64 19.94 7.67
N ASP A 204 19.10 21.14 7.46
CA ASP A 204 18.47 21.52 6.20
C ASP A 204 19.51 21.60 5.06
N ALA A 205 20.71 22.12 5.33
CA ALA A 205 21.81 22.18 4.36
C ALA A 205 22.31 20.78 3.95
N LEU A 206 22.46 19.86 4.91
CA LEU A 206 22.87 18.48 4.63
C LEU A 206 21.80 17.76 3.82
N ILE A 207 20.51 17.86 4.18
CA ILE A 207 19.43 17.24 3.39
C ILE A 207 19.51 17.68 1.93
N LYS A 208 19.68 18.98 1.68
CA LYS A 208 19.80 19.52 0.32
C LYS A 208 21.03 18.99 -0.42
N SER A 209 22.20 19.03 0.22
CA SER A 209 23.48 18.66 -0.40
C SER A 209 23.59 17.16 -0.70
N TYR A 210 23.18 16.31 0.23
CA TYR A 210 23.16 14.85 0.03
C TYR A 210 22.12 14.45 -1.04
N THR A 211 20.97 15.12 -1.08
CA THR A 211 19.95 14.87 -2.12
C THR A 211 20.46 15.23 -3.51
N SER A 212 21.25 16.30 -3.68
CA SER A 212 21.80 16.67 -4.98
C SER A 212 22.84 15.69 -5.53
N ILE A 213 23.41 14.83 -4.68
CA ILE A 213 24.34 13.74 -5.08
C ILE A 213 23.69 12.35 -5.03
N GLY A 214 22.35 12.30 -5.02
CA GLY A 214 21.57 11.06 -5.15
C GLY A 214 21.27 10.33 -3.83
N VAL A 215 21.62 10.90 -2.67
CA VAL A 215 21.30 10.33 -1.35
C VAL A 215 19.99 10.93 -0.83
N LYS A 216 18.90 10.14 -0.85
CA LYS A 216 17.58 10.59 -0.40
C LYS A 216 17.52 10.74 1.12
N LEU A 217 17.60 11.97 1.61
CA LEU A 217 17.46 12.30 3.03
C LEU A 217 16.17 13.05 3.33
N ASN A 218 15.67 12.88 4.56
CA ASN A 218 14.60 13.67 5.17
C ASN A 218 15.02 14.00 6.61
N HIS A 219 14.21 14.77 7.33
CA HIS A 219 14.52 15.15 8.73
C HIS A 219 14.77 13.96 9.64
N GLN A 220 14.02 12.85 9.49
CA GLN A 220 14.20 11.64 10.30
C GLN A 220 15.56 10.96 10.04
N LYS A 221 16.05 10.97 8.81
CA LYS A 221 17.34 10.39 8.42
C LYS A 221 18.53 11.33 8.67
N ALA A 222 18.29 12.64 8.75
CA ALA A 222 19.34 13.62 9.00
C ALA A 222 19.90 13.54 10.44
N VAL A 223 19.06 13.21 11.43
CA VAL A 223 19.47 13.06 12.83
C VAL A 223 20.54 11.97 13.05
N PRO A 224 20.34 10.70 12.61
CA PRO A 224 21.37 9.68 12.73
C PRO A 224 22.61 9.99 11.87
N LEU A 225 22.43 10.65 10.71
CA LEU A 225 23.55 11.12 9.89
C LEU A 225 24.44 12.13 10.65
N ILE A 226 23.86 13.19 11.22
CA ILE A 226 24.62 14.19 11.99
C ILE A 226 25.34 13.53 13.17
N THR A 227 24.69 12.58 13.85
CA THR A 227 25.30 11.81 14.93
C THR A 227 26.53 11.03 14.43
N MET A 228 26.39 10.33 13.30
CA MET A 228 27.50 9.59 12.69
C MET A 228 28.65 10.51 12.29
N LEU A 229 28.37 11.62 11.60
CA LEU A 229 29.37 12.59 11.15
C LEU A 229 30.17 13.15 12.33
N ARG A 230 29.53 13.39 13.49
CA ARG A 230 30.22 13.77 14.73
C ARG A 230 31.08 12.65 15.29
N ASN A 231 30.55 11.42 15.34
CA ASN A 231 31.27 10.26 15.86
C ASN A 231 32.53 9.96 15.03
N LYS A 232 32.45 10.12 13.70
CA LYS A 232 33.57 10.00 12.77
C LYS A 232 34.45 11.26 12.69
N ARG A 233 34.17 12.27 13.51
CA ARG A 233 34.87 13.56 13.55
C ARG A 233 34.97 14.25 12.19
N MET A 234 34.00 14.04 11.32
CA MET A 234 33.88 14.79 10.06
C MET A 234 33.34 16.20 10.32
N ILE A 235 32.49 16.33 11.34
CA ILE A 235 32.06 17.61 11.87
C ILE A 235 32.35 17.68 13.37
N VAL A 236 32.66 18.88 13.85
CA VAL A 236 32.90 19.15 15.28
C VAL A 236 31.94 20.22 15.76
N GLN A 237 31.48 20.08 16.99
CA GLN A 237 30.65 21.08 17.64
C GLN A 237 31.51 21.87 18.64
N GLU A 238 32.08 22.98 18.21
CA GLU A 238 32.87 23.84 19.09
C GLU A 238 31.95 24.68 19.99
N ASN A 239 32.27 24.74 21.28
CA ASN A 239 31.53 25.49 22.31
C ASN A 239 30.03 25.15 22.44
N GLY A 240 29.62 23.97 21.96
CA GLY A 240 28.25 23.44 22.12
C GLY A 240 27.17 24.15 21.30
N ARG A 241 27.52 25.09 20.39
CA ARG A 241 26.53 25.91 19.67
C ARG A 241 26.57 25.78 18.15
N LYS A 242 27.76 25.65 17.55
CA LYS A 242 27.93 25.64 16.10
C LYS A 242 28.76 24.45 15.65
N TYR A 243 28.48 24.00 14.43
CA TYR A 243 29.16 22.89 13.78
C TYR A 243 30.12 23.40 12.72
N THR A 244 31.33 22.84 12.69
CA THR A 244 32.40 23.10 11.71
C THR A 244 32.81 21.79 11.03
N PHE A 245 33.37 21.88 9.82
CA PHE A 245 33.86 20.73 9.06
C PHE A 245 35.34 20.46 9.33
N MET A 246 35.68 19.19 9.55
CA MET A 246 37.05 18.70 9.65
C MET A 246 37.37 17.89 8.39
N PRO A 247 38.12 18.43 7.42
CA PRO A 247 38.41 17.75 6.15
C PRO A 247 39.33 16.53 6.28
N ASP A 248 40.18 16.50 7.32
CA ASP A 248 41.17 15.45 7.58
C ASP A 248 40.58 14.23 8.32
N PHE A 249 39.35 13.85 8.00
CA PHE A 249 38.67 12.72 8.65
C PHE A 249 39.00 11.37 7.99
N HIS A 250 38.92 10.31 8.80
CA HIS A 250 39.04 8.91 8.35
C HIS A 250 37.67 8.21 8.50
N TYR A 251 37.19 7.61 7.40
CA TYR A 251 35.90 6.91 7.35
C TYR A 251 35.96 5.51 7.95
#